data_AF-A0A8T3XLY5-F1
#
_entry.id   AF-A0A8T3XLY5-F1
#
_cell.length_a   1.000
_cell.length_b   1.000
_cell.length_c   1.000
_cell.angle_alpha   90.00
_cell.angle_beta   90.00
_cell.angle_gamma   90.00
#
_symmetry.space_group_name_H-M   'P 1'
#
loop_
_entity.id
_entity.type
_entity.pdbx_description
1 polymer ?
#
loop_
_entity_poly.entity_id
_entity_poly.type
_entity_poly.pdbx_seq_one_letter_code
_entity_poly.pdbx_strand_id
1 'polypeptide(L)'
;MRNLVDRLEKKGWSRKDIIGTVEIIKNAKKSKPKDAIFLEKRIFWILLVLIITANFAVSVALLPLLVALKGIFVYAVIIMLGIFLGLLFEMVIRGMEHLEMRHHLFLAVLIPATAMANIFIIAGISNNLARALNLASIHSPIIISTVYSVSFVLPYVACRFLLKAGYYLKG
;
A
#
# COMPACT_ATOMS: atom_id res chain seq x y z
N MET A 1 -13.76 -23.92 1.77
CA MET A 1 -13.78 -25.40 1.86
C MET A 1 -14.80 -26.05 0.94
N ARG A 2 -16.05 -25.57 0.83
CA ARG A 2 -17.05 -26.13 -0.11
C ARG A 2 -16.54 -26.26 -1.55
N ASN A 3 -15.95 -25.19 -2.09
CA ASN A 3 -15.35 -25.19 -3.44
C ASN A 3 -14.18 -26.20 -3.62
N LEU A 4 -13.51 -26.61 -2.53
CA LEU A 4 -12.47 -27.65 -2.60
C LEU A 4 -13.08 -29.05 -2.71
N VAL A 5 -14.16 -29.30 -1.94
CA VAL A 5 -14.91 -30.56 -1.94
C VAL A 5 -15.49 -30.82 -3.33
N ASP A 6 -16.19 -29.83 -3.90
CA ASP A 6 -16.84 -29.96 -5.22
C ASP A 6 -15.82 -30.27 -6.34
N ARG A 7 -14.62 -29.68 -6.28
CA ARG A 7 -13.54 -29.97 -7.25
C ARG A 7 -12.97 -31.36 -7.10
N LEU A 8 -12.88 -31.88 -5.88
CA LEU A 8 -12.35 -33.22 -5.63
C LEU A 8 -13.38 -34.29 -5.99
N GLU A 9 -14.67 -34.05 -5.72
CA GLU A 9 -15.76 -34.92 -6.18
C GLU A 9 -15.80 -34.99 -7.72
N LYS A 10 -15.68 -33.84 -8.42
CA LYS A 10 -15.58 -33.81 -9.89
C LYS A 10 -14.36 -34.52 -10.47
N LYS A 11 -13.28 -34.68 -9.69
CA LYS A 11 -12.09 -35.45 -10.07
C LYS A 11 -12.21 -36.95 -9.77
N GLY A 12 -13.38 -37.40 -9.29
CA GLY A 12 -13.64 -38.80 -9.00
C GLY A 12 -13.04 -39.30 -7.68
N TRP A 13 -12.66 -38.40 -6.77
CA TRP A 13 -12.17 -38.82 -5.46
C TRP A 13 -13.28 -39.40 -4.61
N SER A 14 -12.98 -40.44 -3.82
CA SER A 14 -13.97 -41.00 -2.90
C SER A 14 -14.31 -40.00 -1.79
N ARG A 15 -15.56 -39.99 -1.36
CA ARG A 15 -16.01 -39.08 -0.29
C ARG A 15 -15.21 -39.24 1.00
N LYS A 16 -14.74 -40.46 1.28
CA LYS A 16 -13.88 -40.79 2.44
C LYS A 16 -12.53 -40.07 2.34
N ASP A 17 -11.89 -40.11 1.18
CA ASP A 17 -10.59 -39.46 0.95
C ASP A 17 -10.69 -37.94 0.99
N ILE A 18 -11.81 -37.39 0.46
CA ILE A 18 -12.08 -35.95 0.51
C ILE A 18 -12.23 -35.48 1.95
N ILE A 19 -13.02 -36.18 2.76
CA ILE A 19 -13.23 -35.82 4.17
C ILE A 19 -11.90 -35.89 4.93
N GLY A 20 -11.14 -36.97 4.76
CA GLY A 20 -9.82 -37.13 5.39
C GLY A 20 -8.85 -36.03 4.99
N THR A 21 -8.78 -35.69 3.69
CA THR A 21 -7.91 -34.62 3.20
C THR A 21 -8.32 -33.25 3.74
N VAL A 22 -9.62 -32.95 3.74
CA VAL A 22 -10.14 -31.68 4.30
C VAL A 22 -9.85 -31.59 5.79
N GLU A 23 -9.95 -32.69 6.52
CA GLU A 23 -9.66 -32.76 7.95
C GLU A 23 -8.17 -32.57 8.23
N ILE A 24 -7.27 -33.20 7.46
CA ILE A 24 -5.82 -32.98 7.55
C ILE A 24 -5.48 -31.50 7.29
N ILE A 25 -6.05 -30.89 6.23
CA ILE A 25 -5.82 -29.47 5.92
C ILE A 25 -6.35 -28.57 7.04
N LYS A 26 -7.53 -28.89 7.58
CA LYS A 26 -8.16 -28.11 8.66
C LYS A 26 -7.37 -28.21 9.96
N ASN A 27 -6.86 -29.40 10.28
CA ASN A 27 -6.02 -29.66 11.43
C ASN A 27 -4.65 -29.01 11.26
N ALA A 28 -4.01 -29.10 10.10
CA ALA A 28 -2.77 -28.39 9.78
C ALA A 28 -2.92 -26.86 9.90
N LYS A 29 -4.08 -26.32 9.48
CA LYS A 29 -4.38 -24.89 9.61
C LYS A 29 -4.64 -24.46 11.06
N LYS A 30 -5.20 -25.35 11.89
CA LYS A 30 -5.37 -25.15 13.35
C LYS A 30 -4.08 -25.35 14.14
N SER A 31 -3.19 -26.23 13.68
CA SER A 31 -1.90 -26.54 14.29
C SER A 31 -0.77 -25.68 13.72
N LYS A 32 -1.08 -24.51 13.14
CA LYS A 32 -0.05 -23.55 12.75
C LYS A 32 0.80 -23.26 13.99
N PRO A 33 2.13 -23.45 13.94
CA PRO A 33 2.99 -23.22 15.09
C PRO A 33 2.76 -21.80 15.62
N LYS A 34 2.68 -21.62 16.94
CA LYS A 34 2.49 -20.30 17.55
C LYS A 34 3.56 -19.30 17.08
N ASP A 35 4.77 -19.80 16.84
CA ASP A 35 5.90 -19.02 16.34
C ASP A 35 5.70 -18.52 14.90
N ALA A 36 5.06 -19.33 14.04
CA ALA A 36 4.74 -18.94 12.67
C ALA A 36 3.70 -17.80 12.64
N ILE A 37 2.69 -17.87 13.50
CA ILE A 37 1.68 -16.81 13.65
C ILE A 37 2.33 -15.53 14.22
N PHE A 38 3.25 -15.67 15.16
CA PHE A 38 3.98 -14.55 15.75
C PHE A 38 4.91 -13.85 14.75
N LEU A 39 5.61 -14.62 13.92
CA LEU A 39 6.45 -14.12 12.83
C LEU A 39 5.62 -13.36 11.78
N GLU A 40 4.48 -13.91 11.35
CA GLU A 40 3.57 -13.26 10.40
C GLU A 40 3.13 -11.87 10.91
N LYS A 41 2.73 -11.78 12.19
CA LYS A 41 2.36 -10.51 12.83
C LYS A 41 3.53 -9.54 12.90
N ARG A 42 4.74 -10.00 13.25
CA ARG A 42 5.93 -9.13 13.30
C ARG A 42 6.31 -8.60 11.92
N ILE A 43 6.30 -9.46 10.91
CA ILE A 43 6.60 -9.09 9.52
C ILE A 43 5.61 -8.02 9.05
N PHE A 44 4.33 -8.16 9.37
CA PHE A 44 3.32 -7.14 9.07
C PHE A 44 3.69 -5.77 9.64
N TRP A 45 3.98 -5.67 10.94
CA TRP A 45 4.35 -4.40 11.57
C TRP A 45 5.65 -3.81 11.02
N ILE A 46 6.65 -4.66 10.74
CA ILE A 46 7.92 -4.22 10.14
C ILE A 46 7.69 -3.65 8.74
N LEU A 47 6.94 -4.36 7.90
CA LEU A 47 6.57 -3.88 6.56
C LEU A 47 5.81 -2.55 6.65
N LEU A 48 4.88 -2.44 7.59
CA LEU A 48 4.12 -1.21 7.80
C LEU A 48 5.03 -0.02 8.13
N VAL A 49 5.93 -0.18 9.10
CA VAL A 49 6.88 0.86 9.50
C VAL A 49 7.83 1.19 8.35
N LEU A 50 8.32 0.18 7.64
CA LEU A 50 9.21 0.35 6.49
C LEU A 50 8.56 1.21 5.40
N ILE A 51 7.32 0.88 5.04
CA ILE A 51 6.53 1.58 4.03
C ILE A 51 6.30 3.05 4.42
N ILE A 52 5.88 3.29 5.67
CA ILE A 52 5.66 4.65 6.19
C ILE A 52 6.97 5.45 6.13
N THR A 53 8.06 4.85 6.61
CA THR A 53 9.40 5.48 6.63
C THR A 53 9.90 5.78 5.22
N ALA A 54 9.73 4.86 4.26
CA ALA A 54 10.13 5.06 2.88
C ALA A 54 9.37 6.23 2.24
N ASN A 55 8.07 6.38 2.53
CA ASN A 55 7.28 7.48 2.02
C ASN A 55 7.76 8.85 2.56
N PHE A 56 8.06 8.90 3.86
CA PHE A 56 8.65 10.08 4.47
C PHE A 56 10.03 10.40 3.88
N ALA A 57 10.90 9.41 3.71
CA ALA A 57 12.23 9.59 3.16
C ALA A 57 12.17 10.20 1.74
N VAL A 58 11.27 9.73 0.88
CA VAL A 58 11.10 10.30 -0.46
C VAL A 58 10.53 11.71 -0.42
N SER A 59 9.58 11.98 0.48
CA SER A 59 9.04 13.32 0.67
C SER A 59 10.13 14.34 1.07
N VAL A 60 11.09 13.93 1.90
CA VAL A 60 12.26 14.75 2.25
C VAL A 60 13.23 14.86 1.08
N ALA A 61 13.51 13.75 0.38
CA ALA A 61 14.41 13.71 -0.77
C ALA A 61 13.90 14.55 -1.96
N LEU A 62 12.60 14.80 -2.03
CA LEU A 62 11.98 15.70 -3.01
C LEU A 62 12.33 17.18 -2.76
N LEU A 63 12.60 17.59 -1.52
CA LEU A 63 12.77 19.02 -1.18
C LEU A 63 13.91 19.71 -1.96
N PRO A 64 15.13 19.15 -2.08
CA PRO A 64 16.18 19.77 -2.89
C PRO A 64 15.78 19.89 -4.36
N LEU A 65 15.04 18.91 -4.88
CA LEU A 65 14.56 18.91 -6.26
C LEU A 65 13.52 20.01 -6.51
N LEU A 66 12.63 20.25 -5.54
CA LEU A 66 11.66 21.36 -5.60
C LEU A 66 12.34 22.74 -5.62
N VAL A 67 13.51 22.85 -5.00
CA VAL A 67 14.30 24.09 -5.01
C VAL A 67 15.10 24.23 -6.31
N ALA A 68 15.63 23.13 -6.84
CA ALA A 68 16.47 23.14 -8.04
C ALA A 68 15.67 23.32 -9.34
N LEU A 69 14.48 22.73 -9.43
CA LEU A 69 13.62 22.79 -10.61
C LEU A 69 12.61 23.95 -10.51
N LYS A 70 12.18 24.49 -11.66
CA LYS A 70 11.17 25.55 -11.73
C LYS A 70 10.06 25.21 -12.73
N GLY A 71 8.88 25.76 -12.49
CA GLY A 71 7.76 25.71 -13.43
C GLY A 71 7.18 24.31 -13.63
N ILE A 72 6.84 23.96 -14.87
CA ILE A 72 6.10 22.72 -15.19
C ILE A 72 6.87 21.43 -14.89
N PHE A 73 8.20 21.46 -14.99
CA PHE A 73 9.05 20.28 -14.78
C PHE A 73 8.97 19.76 -13.34
N VAL A 74 8.77 20.66 -12.36
CA VAL A 74 8.57 20.28 -10.95
C VAL A 74 7.35 19.37 -10.82
N TYR A 75 6.22 19.77 -11.40
CA TYR A 75 4.97 19.00 -11.34
C TYR A 75 5.08 17.67 -12.05
N ALA A 76 5.74 17.62 -13.21
CA ALA A 76 5.96 16.37 -13.94
C ALA A 76 6.73 15.33 -13.09
N VAL A 77 7.80 15.76 -12.41
CA VAL A 77 8.58 14.87 -11.55
C VAL A 77 7.80 14.46 -10.30
N ILE A 78 7.06 15.38 -9.67
CA ILE A 78 6.19 15.06 -8.52
C ILE A 78 5.15 14.01 -8.90
N ILE A 79 4.49 14.16 -10.06
CA ILE A 79 3.47 13.22 -10.54
C ILE A 79 4.10 11.85 -10.79
N MET A 80 5.23 11.81 -11.50
CA MET A 80 5.95 10.57 -11.79
C MET A 80 6.35 9.83 -10.52
N LEU A 81 6.95 10.53 -9.54
CA LEU A 81 7.34 9.95 -8.25
C LEU A 81 6.14 9.53 -7.42
N GLY A 82 5.09 10.34 -7.38
CA GLY A 82 3.84 10.02 -6.69
C GLY A 82 3.22 8.72 -7.22
N ILE A 83 3.10 8.59 -8.54
CA ILE A 83 2.58 7.37 -9.18
C ILE A 83 3.49 6.17 -8.88
N PHE A 84 4.80 6.32 -9.06
CA PHE A 84 5.76 5.24 -8.81
C PHE A 84 5.68 4.72 -7.38
N LEU A 85 5.68 5.63 -6.40
CA LEU A 85 5.53 5.26 -5.00
C LEU A 85 4.15 4.70 -4.68
N GLY A 86 3.08 5.25 -5.26
CA GLY A 86 1.73 4.73 -5.09
C GLY A 86 1.63 3.28 -5.56
N LEU A 87 2.27 2.93 -6.67
CA LEU A 87 2.37 1.55 -7.17
C LEU A 87 3.15 0.64 -6.23
N LEU A 88 4.30 1.10 -5.71
CA LEU A 88 5.06 0.34 -4.72
C LEU A 88 4.24 0.11 -3.44
N PHE A 89 3.55 1.14 -2.97
CA PHE A 89 2.68 1.04 -1.80
C PHE A 89 1.55 0.03 -2.02
N GLU A 90 0.88 0.09 -3.16
CA GLU A 90 -0.16 -0.87 -3.56
C GLU A 90 0.38 -2.30 -3.62
N MET A 91 1.57 -2.51 -4.18
CA MET A 91 2.20 -3.84 -4.22
C MET A 91 2.42 -4.40 -2.81
N VAL A 92 2.95 -3.58 -1.89
CA VAL A 92 3.21 -4.05 -0.53
C VAL A 92 1.90 -4.26 0.24
N ILE A 93 0.90 -3.38 0.08
CA ILE A 93 -0.42 -3.57 0.69
C ILE A 93 -1.05 -4.87 0.20
N ARG A 94 -1.02 -5.13 -1.10
CA ARG A 94 -1.57 -6.37 -1.67
C ARG A 94 -0.85 -7.61 -1.14
N GLY A 95 0.46 -7.52 -0.91
CA GLY A 95 1.24 -8.56 -0.24
C GLY A 95 0.80 -8.76 1.22
N MET A 96 0.49 -7.67 1.94
CA MET A 96 0.01 -7.72 3.32
C MET A 96 -1.44 -8.18 3.46
N GLU A 97 -2.32 -7.92 2.49
CA GLU A 97 -3.72 -8.35 2.51
C GLU A 97 -3.88 -9.86 2.63
N HIS A 98 -2.92 -10.63 2.10
CA HIS A 98 -2.93 -12.09 2.22
C HIS A 98 -2.54 -12.59 3.63
N LEU A 99 -1.82 -11.78 4.40
CA LEU A 99 -1.29 -12.17 5.71
C LEU A 99 -2.36 -12.06 6.82
N GLU A 100 -3.24 -11.06 6.82
CA GLU A 100 -4.27 -10.91 7.86
C GLU A 100 -5.61 -10.34 7.36
N MET A 101 -6.64 -11.19 7.29
CA MET A 101 -8.01 -10.84 6.83
C MET A 101 -8.77 -9.84 7.72
N ARG A 102 -8.30 -9.50 8.94
CA ARG A 102 -9.05 -8.60 9.85
C ARG A 102 -8.67 -7.13 9.75
N HIS A 103 -7.57 -6.78 9.09
CA HIS A 103 -7.02 -5.41 9.13
C HIS A 103 -7.20 -4.61 7.83
N HIS A 104 -8.01 -5.08 6.87
CA HIS A 104 -8.28 -4.34 5.63
C HIS A 104 -8.82 -2.92 5.87
N LEU A 105 -9.62 -2.72 6.93
CA LEU A 105 -10.12 -1.39 7.30
C LEU A 105 -9.00 -0.47 7.81
N PHE A 106 -8.06 -1.03 8.58
CA PHE A 106 -6.93 -0.28 9.12
C PHE A 106 -6.00 0.19 7.99
N LEU A 107 -5.69 -0.69 7.03
CA LEU A 107 -4.90 -0.33 5.85
C LEU A 107 -5.59 0.76 5.01
N ALA A 108 -6.91 0.70 4.86
CA ALA A 108 -7.68 1.71 4.12
C ALA A 108 -7.62 3.11 4.76
N VAL A 109 -7.49 3.20 6.08
CA VAL A 109 -7.34 4.49 6.81
C VAL A 109 -5.88 4.95 6.85
N LEU A 110 -4.93 4.02 6.91
CA LEU A 110 -3.51 4.34 7.00
C LEU A 110 -2.98 5.07 5.76
N ILE A 111 -3.44 4.70 4.56
CA ILE A 111 -3.02 5.34 3.30
C ILE A 111 -3.35 6.85 3.29
N PRO A 112 -4.61 7.29 3.51
CA PRO A 112 -4.92 8.71 3.58
C PRO A 112 -4.23 9.40 4.79
N ALA A 113 -4.08 8.71 5.92
CA ALA A 113 -3.37 9.28 7.08
C ALA A 113 -1.89 9.57 6.76
N THR A 114 -1.19 8.65 6.08
CA THR A 114 0.20 8.86 5.66
C THR A 114 0.32 9.98 4.62
N ALA A 115 -0.63 10.06 3.68
CA ALA A 115 -0.69 11.17 2.74
C ALA A 115 -0.88 12.53 3.45
N MET A 116 -1.77 12.61 4.45
CA MET A 116 -1.95 13.80 5.26
C MET A 116 -0.69 14.18 6.04
N ALA A 117 -0.04 13.20 6.68
CA ALA A 117 1.22 13.44 7.40
C ALA A 117 2.31 14.01 6.47
N ASN A 118 2.41 13.50 5.24
CA ASN A 118 3.33 14.04 4.25
C ASN A 118 3.01 15.49 3.87
N ILE A 119 1.73 15.86 3.73
CA ILE A 119 1.33 17.26 3.47
C ILE A 119 1.90 18.17 4.56
N PHE A 120 1.72 17.81 5.83
CA PHE A 120 2.21 18.62 6.96
C PHE A 120 3.74 18.72 6.99
N ILE A 121 4.44 17.61 6.77
CA ILE A 121 5.91 17.58 6.80
C ILE A 121 6.49 18.36 5.63
N ILE A 122 6.01 18.13 4.40
CA ILE A 122 6.51 18.84 3.21
C ILE A 122 6.24 20.34 3.37
N ALA A 123 5.04 20.74 3.78
CA ALA A 123 4.71 22.15 3.99
C ALA A 123 5.58 22.77 5.09
N GLY A 124 5.75 22.08 6.23
CA GLY A 124 6.55 22.56 7.35
C GLY A 124 8.03 22.73 6.99
N ILE A 125 8.65 21.68 6.42
CA ILE A 125 10.07 21.72 6.06
C ILE A 125 10.30 22.68 4.90
N SER A 126 9.44 22.70 3.88
CA SER A 126 9.57 23.62 2.74
C SER A 126 9.51 25.09 3.18
N ASN A 127 8.57 25.44 4.07
CA ASN A 127 8.47 26.81 4.60
C ASN A 127 9.68 27.20 5.46
N ASN A 128 10.24 26.26 6.21
CA ASN A 128 11.46 26.51 7.00
C ASN A 128 12.68 26.65 6.09
N LEU A 129 12.79 25.82 5.06
CA LEU A 129 13.88 25.85 4.09
C LEU A 129 13.84 27.11 3.23
N ALA A 130 12.66 27.52 2.77
CA ALA A 130 12.46 28.76 2.02
C ALA A 130 12.89 29.98 2.85
N ARG A 131 12.52 30.02 4.13
CA ARG A 131 12.98 31.06 5.07
C ARG A 131 14.50 31.03 5.30
N ALA A 132 15.08 29.84 5.49
CA ALA A 132 16.51 29.70 5.71
C ALA A 132 17.36 30.13 4.50
N LEU A 133 16.83 29.92 3.28
CA LEU A 133 17.54 30.23 2.04
C LEU A 133 17.16 31.60 1.44
N ASN A 134 16.30 32.39 2.10
CA ASN A 134 15.73 33.65 1.58
C ASN A 134 15.18 33.50 0.14
N LEU A 135 14.64 32.34 -0.18
CA LEU A 135 14.07 32.08 -1.50
C LEU A 135 12.65 32.63 -1.52
N ALA A 136 12.36 33.50 -2.49
CA ALA A 136 10.99 33.77 -2.91
C ALA A 136 10.46 32.49 -3.58
N SER A 137 9.94 31.55 -2.78
CA SER A 137 9.40 30.30 -3.29
C SER A 137 8.21 30.59 -4.20
N ILE A 138 8.36 30.32 -5.49
CA ILE A 138 7.31 30.54 -6.50
C ILE A 138 6.19 29.48 -6.37
N HIS A 139 6.46 28.37 -5.69
CA HIS A 139 5.53 27.25 -5.57
C HIS A 139 4.87 27.20 -4.20
N SER A 140 3.53 27.18 -4.20
CA SER A 140 2.74 26.94 -2.98
C SER A 140 2.95 25.50 -2.51
N PRO A 141 3.43 25.27 -1.26
CA PRO A 141 3.61 23.93 -0.72
C PRO A 141 2.32 23.12 -0.73
N ILE A 142 1.18 23.78 -0.51
CA ILE A 142 -0.15 23.15 -0.52
C ILE A 142 -0.42 22.50 -1.88
N ILE A 143 -0.15 23.21 -2.98
CA ILE A 143 -0.39 22.70 -4.33
C ILE A 143 0.51 21.50 -4.61
N ILE A 144 1.81 21.59 -4.30
CA ILE A 144 2.76 20.49 -4.49
C ILE A 144 2.30 19.26 -3.71
N SER A 145 1.93 19.44 -2.44
CA SER A 145 1.48 18.34 -1.59
C SER A 145 0.18 17.72 -2.10
N THR A 146 -0.79 18.53 -2.57
CA THR A 146 -2.02 18.00 -3.17
C THR A 146 -1.74 17.20 -4.44
N VAL A 147 -0.92 17.73 -5.36
CA VAL A 147 -0.56 17.04 -6.61
C VAL A 147 0.13 15.71 -6.30
N TYR A 148 1.07 15.71 -5.35
CA TYR A 148 1.73 14.49 -4.88
C TYR A 148 0.74 13.49 -4.29
N SER A 149 -0.11 13.91 -3.33
CA SER A 149 -1.08 13.04 -2.67
C SER A 149 -2.07 12.42 -3.64
N VAL A 150 -2.60 13.21 -4.60
CA VAL A 150 -3.50 12.70 -5.64
C VAL A 150 -2.77 11.67 -6.50
N SER A 151 -1.57 11.98 -6.97
CA SER A 151 -0.76 11.08 -7.81
C SER A 151 -0.39 9.79 -7.08
N PHE A 152 -0.15 9.86 -5.77
CA PHE A 152 0.17 8.72 -4.92
C PHE A 152 -1.04 7.82 -4.61
N VAL A 153 -2.20 8.41 -4.33
CA VAL A 153 -3.43 7.66 -4.03
C VAL A 153 -4.04 7.03 -5.28
N LEU A 154 -3.84 7.65 -6.44
CA LEU A 154 -4.47 7.25 -7.70
C LEU A 154 -4.18 5.79 -8.10
N PRO A 155 -2.93 5.27 -8.08
CA PRO A 155 -2.64 3.86 -8.35
C PRO A 155 -3.41 2.88 -7.47
N TYR A 156 -3.51 3.16 -6.17
CA TYR A 156 -4.24 2.34 -5.21
C TYR A 156 -5.73 2.26 -5.55
N VAL A 157 -6.35 3.42 -5.77
CA VAL A 157 -7.75 3.53 -6.16
C VAL A 157 -7.99 2.84 -7.50
N ALA A 158 -7.18 3.14 -8.52
CA ALA A 158 -7.30 2.56 -9.84
C ALA A 158 -7.21 1.03 -9.81
N CYS A 159 -6.20 0.48 -9.13
CA CYS A 159 -6.06 -0.98 -8.99
C CYS A 159 -7.25 -1.59 -8.26
N ARG A 160 -7.71 -0.98 -7.15
CA ARG A 160 -8.79 -1.54 -6.34
C ARG A 160 -10.13 -1.55 -7.08
N PHE A 161 -10.44 -0.53 -7.88
CA PHE A 161 -11.68 -0.45 -8.65
C PHE A 161 -11.61 -1.23 -9.96
N LEU A 162 -10.52 -1.13 -10.74
CA LEU A 162 -10.40 -1.80 -12.04
C LEU A 162 -10.25 -3.33 -11.90
N LEU A 163 -9.45 -3.81 -10.93
CA LEU A 163 -9.23 -5.25 -10.76
C LEU A 163 -10.42 -5.96 -10.11
N LYS A 164 -11.18 -5.29 -9.22
CA LYS A 164 -12.44 -5.84 -8.72
C LYS A 164 -13.50 -5.93 -9.82
N ALA A 165 -13.62 -4.92 -10.68
CA ALA A 165 -14.57 -4.95 -11.80
C ALA A 165 -14.28 -6.10 -12.78
N GLY A 166 -13.01 -6.36 -13.08
CA GLY A 166 -12.60 -7.48 -13.94
C GLY A 166 -12.88 -8.88 -13.38
N TYR A 167 -12.94 -9.03 -12.04
CA TYR A 167 -13.22 -10.33 -11.40
C TYR A 167 -14.71 -10.66 -11.35
N TYR A 168 -15.60 -9.67 -11.30
CA TYR A 168 -17.05 -9.87 -11.35
C TYR A 168 -17.60 -10.05 -12.77
N LEU A 169 -16.88 -9.61 -13.80
CA LEU A 169 -17.27 -9.79 -15.21
C LEU A 169 -16.80 -11.13 -15.82
N LYS A 170 -16.02 -11.92 -15.08
CA LYS A 170 -15.53 -13.26 -15.48
C LYS A 170 -16.07 -14.41 -14.61
N GLY A 171 -17.01 -14.13 -13.70
CA GLY A 171 -17.64 -15.10 -12.81
C GLY A 171 -18.97 -15.59 -13.33
#